data_AF-A0AAU9XR38-F1
#
_entry.id   AF-A0AAU9XR38-F1
#
_cell.length_a   1.000
_cell.length_b   1.000
_cell.length_c   1.000
_cell.angle_alpha   90.00
_cell.angle_beta   90.00
_cell.angle_gamma   90.00
#
_symmetry.space_group_name_H-M   'P 1'
#
loop_
_entity.id
_entity.type
_entity.pdbx_description
1 polymer ?
#
loop_
_entity_poly.entity_id
_entity_poly.type
_entity_poly.pdbx_seq_one_letter_code
_entity_poly.pdbx_strand_id
1 'polypeptide(L)'
;MEPSTLWSSMKTYYFRYENVILRVPFCFVLQLGTYFDKIVQGSGEGSKPSHEIAAVICGLVGTIGVITNLSYLQKFFVWLIEEVVLLVAFAAIVAYGPSDAKEDFLWSSSNPNVSSHLDVTYGYALLYAQVFVAVSVAIVPRKWAAVSAKQTVGIFIIFPVIIQLLSLPFVKASSILRDVCLGYIVFATVIQAYKACLGILQLLQEVPGLIKDTCRIVITFGWLDFFVYHWRRVNLGQVLMITWLMKCLALFNLLLIGTHSFPIAFSGSLIYCFDSLLDLAGASLIIGFVANLILDFTSTLMKGNIERPMEERQQEQWNNSVSFFLLSVQVGISSVPTQQRLMLIGLVLFVTLSLFLQSMYELAEPALMSLGATYTGVFTSKHLRTLGVCLLILVLPGYMIIVLCQMFTFDAWLFVIISSNLVTIVQVMGSLIIYGLFVSNVHSESQMKDLDDYVYYINAGSKVFEFLVAVVVLGYTAWATLTGEWNYIGALVISMHAYFNVYKRAQEGWNNFLLRRNAVKRLNSLQWATEEQLEQLNDVCCICYEVLDRAKVTKCNHFFHSLCLRKWLYVQDKCPMCHADILPQD
;
A
#
# COMPACT_ATOMS: atom_id res chain seq x y z
N MET A 1 19.99 -13.48 23.14
CA MET A 1 19.94 -13.71 21.68
C MET A 1 21.37 -13.72 21.17
N GLU A 2 21.87 -14.85 20.69
CA GLU A 2 23.27 -14.97 20.25
C GLU A 2 23.53 -14.14 18.97
N PRO A 3 24.68 -13.47 18.84
CA PRO A 3 25.03 -12.66 17.66
C PRO A 3 24.98 -13.45 16.33
N SER A 4 25.23 -14.76 16.38
CA SER A 4 25.17 -15.69 15.25
C SER A 4 23.75 -15.82 14.66
N THR A 5 22.73 -15.83 15.52
CA THR A 5 21.32 -15.93 15.13
C THR A 5 20.78 -14.63 14.52
N LEU A 6 21.29 -13.48 14.99
CA LEU A 6 20.94 -12.18 14.46
C LEU A 6 21.52 -11.97 13.05
N TRP A 7 22.77 -12.41 12.83
CA TRP A 7 23.42 -12.37 11.52
C TRP A 7 22.77 -13.30 10.50
N SER A 8 22.36 -14.52 10.88
CA SER A 8 21.67 -15.43 9.95
C SER A 8 20.28 -14.91 9.59
N SER A 9 19.57 -14.30 10.53
CA SER A 9 18.27 -13.69 10.31
C SER A 9 18.38 -12.44 9.42
N MET A 10 19.36 -11.57 9.67
CA MET A 10 19.67 -10.42 8.80
C MET A 10 20.06 -10.84 7.39
N LYS A 11 20.87 -11.89 7.24
CA LYS A 11 21.28 -12.43 5.93
C LYS A 11 20.06 -12.96 5.16
N THR A 12 19.18 -13.70 5.83
CA THR A 12 17.95 -14.24 5.24
C THR A 12 16.98 -13.12 4.84
N TYR A 13 16.88 -12.06 5.66
CA TYR A 13 16.11 -10.86 5.35
C TYR A 13 16.69 -10.09 4.15
N TYR A 14 18.01 -9.87 4.13
CA TYR A 14 18.69 -9.17 3.03
C TYR A 14 18.48 -9.87 1.70
N PHE A 15 18.70 -11.20 1.62
CA PHE A 15 18.49 -11.95 0.38
C PHE A 15 17.02 -11.96 -0.08
N ARG A 16 16.07 -11.88 0.86
CA ARG A 16 14.63 -11.82 0.54
C ARG A 16 14.24 -10.47 -0.07
N TYR A 17 14.86 -9.37 0.37
CA TYR A 17 14.51 -8.01 -0.05
C TYR A 17 15.57 -7.33 -0.92
N GLU A 18 16.61 -8.04 -1.36
CA GLU A 18 17.70 -7.51 -2.18
C GLU A 18 17.18 -6.81 -3.44
N ASN A 19 16.21 -7.43 -4.13
CA ASN A 19 15.58 -6.86 -5.33
C ASN A 19 14.90 -5.52 -5.06
N VAL A 20 14.39 -5.32 -3.84
CA VAL A 20 13.68 -4.09 -3.45
C VAL A 20 14.69 -3.02 -3.02
N ILE A 21 15.62 -3.37 -2.14
CA ILE A 21 16.62 -2.44 -1.57
C ILE A 21 17.46 -1.78 -2.66
N LEU A 22 17.95 -2.56 -3.62
CA LEU A 22 18.80 -2.04 -4.68
C LEU A 22 18.06 -1.09 -5.64
N ARG A 23 16.71 -1.07 -5.65
CA ARG A 23 15.92 -0.22 -6.56
C ARG A 23 15.52 1.12 -5.94
N VAL A 24 15.47 1.21 -4.62
CA VAL A 24 15.08 2.43 -3.88
C VAL A 24 15.86 3.67 -4.32
N PRO A 25 17.20 3.64 -4.50
CA PRO A 25 17.95 4.81 -4.96
C PRO A 25 17.46 5.36 -6.31
N PHE A 26 17.05 4.49 -7.24
CA PHE A 26 16.56 4.90 -8.55
C PHE A 26 15.19 5.58 -8.49
N CYS A 27 14.36 5.24 -7.50
CA CYS A 27 13.13 5.98 -7.24
C CYS A 27 13.42 7.42 -6.75
N PHE A 28 14.46 7.62 -5.94
CA PHE A 28 14.90 8.98 -5.58
C PHE A 28 15.45 9.75 -6.78
N VAL A 29 16.17 9.08 -7.71
CA VAL A 29 16.60 9.69 -8.97
C VAL A 29 15.41 10.10 -9.83
N LEU A 30 14.35 9.29 -9.91
CA LEU A 30 13.10 9.67 -10.59
C LEU A 30 12.47 10.92 -9.95
N GLN A 31 12.41 10.98 -8.62
CA GLN A 31 11.89 12.16 -7.92
C GLN A 31 12.73 13.41 -8.20
N LEU A 32 14.06 13.26 -8.25
CA LEU A 32 14.96 14.35 -8.64
C LEU A 32 14.68 14.85 -10.07
N GLY A 33 14.41 13.93 -11.01
CA GLY A 33 13.97 14.28 -12.35
C GLY A 33 12.69 15.10 -12.37
N THR A 34 11.67 14.69 -11.59
CA THR A 34 10.42 15.47 -11.47
C THR A 34 10.61 16.83 -10.82
N TYR A 35 11.58 16.95 -9.91
CA TYR A 35 11.92 18.23 -9.28
C TYR A 35 12.54 19.20 -10.29
N PHE A 36 13.48 18.73 -11.13
CA PHE A 36 14.04 19.56 -12.20
C PHE A 36 12.99 19.96 -13.23
N ASP A 37 12.10 19.06 -13.61
CA ASP A 37 10.98 19.35 -14.53
C ASP A 37 10.07 20.47 -13.99
N LYS A 38 9.74 20.44 -12.68
CA LYS A 38 8.99 21.53 -12.03
C LYS A 38 9.73 22.87 -12.06
N ILE A 39 11.06 22.88 -11.89
CA ILE A 39 11.85 24.11 -11.97
C ILE A 39 11.81 24.69 -13.39
N VAL A 40 11.91 23.84 -14.41
CA VAL A 40 11.81 24.25 -15.81
C VAL A 40 10.45 24.91 -16.06
N GLN A 41 9.36 24.25 -15.68
CA GLN A 41 8.00 24.78 -15.86
C GLN A 41 7.75 26.08 -15.08
N GLY A 42 8.36 26.25 -13.91
CA GLY A 42 8.22 27.45 -13.08
C GLY A 42 9.08 28.65 -13.53
N SER A 43 10.07 28.46 -14.41
CA SER A 43 11.05 29.50 -14.76
C SER A 43 10.74 30.31 -16.03
N GLY A 44 9.66 30.01 -16.76
CA GLY A 44 9.30 30.71 -18.01
C GLY A 44 10.39 30.61 -19.09
N GLU A 45 10.34 31.46 -20.13
CA GLU A 45 11.28 31.50 -21.29
C GLU A 45 12.78 31.67 -20.94
N GLY A 46 13.15 31.73 -19.66
CA GLY A 46 14.53 31.82 -19.16
C GLY A 46 15.09 30.51 -18.57
N SER A 47 14.45 29.35 -18.78
CA SER A 47 14.96 28.07 -18.27
C SER A 47 16.38 27.80 -18.81
N LYS A 48 17.31 27.44 -17.91
CA LYS A 48 18.64 27.00 -18.36
C LYS A 48 18.49 25.63 -19.01
N PRO A 49 19.01 25.41 -20.24
CA PRO A 49 18.94 24.10 -20.92
C PRO A 49 19.58 22.97 -20.09
N SER A 50 20.46 23.31 -19.14
CA SER A 50 21.03 22.35 -18.19
C SER A 50 19.98 21.65 -17.30
N HIS A 51 18.89 22.32 -16.92
CA HIS A 51 17.86 21.73 -16.07
C HIS A 51 16.95 20.76 -16.83
N GLU A 52 16.63 21.07 -18.09
CA GLU A 52 15.89 20.17 -18.98
C GLU A 52 16.67 18.88 -19.24
N ILE A 53 17.96 19.02 -19.56
CA ILE A 53 18.86 17.89 -19.76
C ILE A 53 18.96 17.05 -18.48
N ALA A 54 19.09 17.70 -17.31
CA ALA A 54 19.13 17.00 -16.02
C ALA A 54 17.82 16.23 -15.73
N ALA A 55 16.66 16.83 -16.01
CA ALA A 55 15.36 16.17 -15.84
C ALA A 55 15.24 14.89 -16.70
N VAL A 56 15.61 14.98 -17.98
CA VAL A 56 15.60 13.85 -18.91
C VAL A 56 16.58 12.76 -18.48
N ILE A 57 17.81 13.12 -18.11
CA ILE A 57 18.82 12.16 -17.65
C ILE A 57 18.36 11.44 -16.39
N CYS A 58 17.86 12.18 -15.39
CA CYS A 58 17.33 11.58 -14.16
C CYS A 58 16.13 10.66 -14.45
N GLY A 59 15.21 11.06 -15.33
CA GLY A 59 14.09 10.23 -15.76
C GLY A 59 14.56 8.91 -16.41
N LEU A 60 15.52 8.98 -17.34
CA LEU A 60 16.06 7.80 -18.02
C LEU A 60 16.83 6.88 -17.05
N VAL A 61 17.74 7.43 -16.24
CA VAL A 61 18.53 6.64 -15.28
C VAL A 61 17.62 5.98 -14.25
N GLY A 62 16.65 6.73 -13.73
CA GLY A 62 15.69 6.22 -12.76
C GLY A 62 14.81 5.10 -13.31
N THR A 63 14.25 5.27 -14.52
CA THR A 63 13.40 4.24 -15.15
C THR A 63 14.19 2.99 -15.50
N ILE A 64 15.39 3.14 -16.07
CA ILE A 64 16.29 2.02 -16.37
C ILE A 64 16.62 1.27 -15.08
N GLY A 65 17.04 1.96 -14.02
CA GLY A 65 17.38 1.31 -12.75
C GLY A 65 16.22 0.55 -12.10
N VAL A 66 15.00 1.09 -12.18
CA VAL A 66 13.80 0.44 -11.65
C VAL A 66 13.38 -0.79 -12.44
N ILE A 67 13.63 -0.87 -13.76
CA ILE A 67 13.17 -1.97 -14.63
C ILE A 67 14.26 -3.03 -14.88
N THR A 68 15.54 -2.66 -14.72
CA THR A 68 16.70 -3.51 -15.01
C THR A 68 16.69 -4.82 -14.21
N ASN A 69 17.22 -5.90 -14.78
CA ASN A 69 17.37 -7.18 -14.10
C ASN A 69 18.27 -7.07 -12.85
N LEU A 70 17.95 -7.85 -11.81
CA LEU A 70 18.66 -7.82 -10.52
C LEU A 70 20.18 -8.09 -10.67
N SER A 71 20.56 -9.01 -11.55
CA SER A 71 21.97 -9.36 -11.80
C SER A 71 22.80 -8.17 -12.30
N TYR A 72 22.25 -7.35 -13.18
CA TYR A 72 22.91 -6.14 -13.67
C TYR A 72 22.94 -5.05 -12.61
N LEU A 73 21.89 -4.94 -11.81
CA LEU A 73 21.83 -4.01 -10.69
C LEU A 73 22.92 -4.30 -9.65
N GLN A 74 23.11 -5.57 -9.29
CA GLN A 74 24.20 -6.01 -8.42
C GLN A 74 25.57 -5.65 -8.98
N LYS A 75 25.82 -5.92 -10.27
CA LYS A 75 27.07 -5.54 -10.94
C LYS A 75 27.29 -4.02 -10.91
N PHE A 76 26.24 -3.24 -11.14
CA PHE A 76 26.28 -1.77 -11.10
C PHE A 76 26.64 -1.24 -9.72
N PHE A 77 25.96 -1.69 -8.65
CA PHE A 77 26.28 -1.23 -7.30
C PHE A 77 27.68 -1.64 -6.84
N VAL A 78 28.14 -2.82 -7.25
CA VAL A 78 29.52 -3.24 -7.02
C VAL A 78 30.51 -2.29 -7.68
N TRP A 79 30.28 -1.97 -8.96
CA TRP A 79 31.10 -1.01 -9.69
C TRP A 79 31.05 0.38 -9.04
N LEU A 80 29.87 0.84 -8.61
CA LEU A 80 29.69 2.13 -7.93
C LEU A 80 30.47 2.19 -6.61
N ILE A 81 30.44 1.13 -5.81
CA ILE A 81 31.22 1.07 -4.55
C ILE A 81 32.71 1.08 -4.87
N GLU A 82 33.16 0.32 -5.87
CA GLU A 82 34.56 0.31 -6.32
C GLU A 82 35.01 1.72 -6.77
N GLU A 83 34.17 2.49 -7.48
CA GLU A 83 34.43 3.87 -7.88
C GLU A 83 34.46 4.84 -6.69
N VAL A 84 33.49 4.74 -5.76
CA VAL A 84 33.46 5.58 -4.56
C VAL A 84 34.72 5.38 -3.71
N VAL A 85 35.21 4.14 -3.59
CA VAL A 85 36.47 3.85 -2.89
C VAL A 85 37.65 4.52 -3.58
N LEU A 86 37.72 4.49 -4.92
CA LEU A 86 38.76 5.21 -5.66
C LEU A 86 38.67 6.72 -5.47
N LEU A 87 37.46 7.28 -5.46
CA LEU A 87 37.24 8.71 -5.28
C LEU A 87 37.60 9.17 -3.87
N VAL A 88 37.26 8.40 -2.84
CA VAL A 88 37.67 8.66 -1.46
C VAL A 88 39.19 8.55 -1.32
N ALA A 89 39.82 7.55 -1.94
CA ALA A 89 41.27 7.39 -1.98
C ALA A 89 41.97 8.58 -2.67
N PHE A 90 41.40 9.05 -3.78
CA PHE A 90 41.88 10.24 -4.49
C PHE A 90 41.74 11.49 -3.63
N ALA A 91 40.57 11.72 -3.04
CA ALA A 91 40.32 12.85 -2.15
C ALA A 91 41.25 12.85 -0.94
N ALA A 92 41.52 11.68 -0.35
CA ALA A 92 42.48 11.53 0.74
C ALA A 92 43.90 11.91 0.31
N ILE A 93 44.37 11.48 -0.87
CA ILE A 93 45.71 11.85 -1.36
C ILE A 93 45.81 13.35 -1.67
N VAL A 94 44.77 13.95 -2.25
CA VAL A 94 44.75 15.37 -2.61
C VAL A 94 44.68 16.25 -1.36
N ALA A 95 43.85 15.88 -0.37
CA ALA A 95 43.70 16.61 0.88
C ALA A 95 44.93 16.49 1.81
N TYR A 96 45.70 15.41 1.69
CA TYR A 96 46.89 15.15 2.52
C TYR A 96 48.19 15.22 1.69
N GLY A 97 48.28 16.21 0.80
CA GLY A 97 49.42 16.43 -0.07
C GLY A 97 50.60 17.15 0.60
N PRO A 98 51.85 16.92 0.16
CA PRO A 98 53.06 17.53 0.72
C PRO A 98 53.18 19.05 0.51
N SER A 99 52.23 19.69 -0.18
CA SER A 99 52.12 21.15 -0.26
C SER A 99 51.62 21.78 1.04
N ASP A 100 50.66 21.14 1.73
CA ASP A 100 50.15 21.61 3.03
C ASP A 100 51.12 21.24 4.15
N ALA A 101 51.89 20.15 3.96
CA ALA A 101 53.04 19.85 4.80
C ALA A 101 54.10 20.96 4.78
N LYS A 102 54.14 21.82 3.75
CA LYS A 102 55.07 22.95 3.65
C LYS A 102 54.62 24.16 4.49
N GLU A 103 53.32 24.33 4.72
CA GLU A 103 52.77 25.33 5.64
C GLU A 103 52.90 24.89 7.12
N ASP A 104 52.62 23.61 7.41
CA ASP A 104 52.90 23.01 8.72
C ASP A 104 54.41 23.01 9.05
N PHE A 105 55.27 22.90 8.02
CA PHE A 105 56.73 23.01 8.11
C PHE A 105 57.20 24.42 8.48
N LEU A 106 56.53 25.47 7.97
CA LEU A 106 56.83 26.87 8.30
C LEU A 106 56.42 27.20 9.75
N TRP A 107 55.35 26.58 10.26
CA TRP A 107 54.97 26.69 11.68
C TRP A 107 55.91 25.88 12.59
N SER A 108 56.26 24.66 12.18
CA SER A 108 57.14 23.74 12.93
C SER A 108 58.62 24.14 12.95
N SER A 109 59.13 24.91 11.98
CA SER A 109 60.55 25.33 11.98
C SER A 109 60.88 26.33 13.10
N SER A 110 59.87 26.80 13.84
CA SER A 110 60.05 27.61 15.05
C SER A 110 60.37 26.78 16.31
N ASN A 111 60.29 25.44 16.25
CA ASN A 111 60.60 24.55 17.37
C ASN A 111 61.39 23.31 16.89
N PRO A 112 62.67 23.15 17.27
CA PRO A 112 63.52 22.10 16.71
C PRO A 112 63.35 20.80 17.51
N ASN A 113 62.35 19.99 17.18
CA ASN A 113 62.28 18.60 17.62
C ASN A 113 62.25 17.66 16.40
N VAL A 114 63.33 16.91 16.20
CA VAL A 114 63.52 15.95 15.10
C VAL A 114 62.47 14.82 15.13
N SER A 115 61.79 14.59 16.27
CA SER A 115 60.74 13.58 16.44
C SER A 115 59.43 13.93 15.71
N SER A 116 59.02 15.20 15.66
CA SER A 116 57.76 15.59 15.00
C SER A 116 57.82 15.41 13.48
N HIS A 117 59.02 15.55 12.91
CA HIS A 117 59.27 15.37 11.48
C HIS A 117 59.09 13.91 11.04
N LEU A 118 59.51 12.96 11.88
CA LEU A 118 59.37 11.53 11.58
C LEU A 118 57.92 11.08 11.72
N ASP A 119 57.21 11.54 12.76
CA ASP A 119 55.82 11.14 13.03
C ASP A 119 54.84 11.62 11.96
N VAL A 120 54.98 12.88 11.49
CA VAL A 120 54.15 13.44 10.41
C VAL A 120 54.42 12.71 9.09
N THR A 121 55.70 12.47 8.75
CA THR A 121 56.08 11.76 7.52
C THR A 121 55.66 10.28 7.56
N TYR A 122 55.67 9.67 8.75
CA TYR A 122 55.19 8.30 8.98
C TYR A 122 53.65 8.20 8.80
N GLY A 123 52.90 9.20 9.26
CA GLY A 123 51.46 9.30 9.05
C GLY A 123 51.07 9.33 7.56
N TYR A 124 51.79 10.12 6.75
CA TYR A 124 51.57 10.16 5.30
C TYR A 124 51.91 8.83 4.62
N ALA A 125 53.01 8.18 4.99
CA ALA A 125 53.39 6.87 4.44
C ALA A 125 52.34 5.79 4.76
N LEU A 126 51.76 5.81 5.96
CA LEU A 126 50.67 4.92 6.37
C LEU A 126 49.40 5.15 5.54
N LEU A 127 49.03 6.42 5.32
CA LEU A 127 47.89 6.79 4.48
C LEU A 127 48.07 6.32 3.03
N TYR A 128 49.25 6.52 2.44
CA TYR A 128 49.54 6.05 1.08
C TYR A 128 49.52 4.51 0.97
N ALA A 129 49.99 3.79 1.99
CA ALA A 129 49.89 2.33 2.04
C ALA A 129 48.44 1.85 2.13
N GLN A 130 47.60 2.50 2.94
CA GLN A 130 46.16 2.19 3.03
C GLN A 130 45.43 2.45 1.71
N VAL A 131 45.74 3.56 1.03
CA VAL A 131 45.20 3.86 -0.30
C VAL A 131 45.64 2.81 -1.33
N PHE A 132 46.91 2.41 -1.34
CA PHE A 132 47.41 1.39 -2.25
C PHE A 132 46.68 0.04 -2.08
N VAL A 133 46.41 -0.36 -0.83
CA VAL A 133 45.62 -1.56 -0.51
C VAL A 133 44.18 -1.41 -0.98
N ALA A 134 43.53 -0.28 -0.72
CA ALA A 134 42.16 -0.02 -1.13
C ALA A 134 41.99 -0.06 -2.67
N VAL A 135 42.93 0.55 -3.41
CA VAL A 135 42.93 0.55 -4.88
C VAL A 135 43.22 -0.86 -5.44
N SER A 136 44.12 -1.62 -4.80
CA SER A 136 44.39 -3.02 -5.18
C SER A 136 43.13 -3.89 -5.07
N VAL A 137 42.39 -3.74 -3.98
CA VAL A 137 41.13 -4.46 -3.74
C VAL A 137 40.07 -4.10 -4.80
N ALA A 138 40.00 -2.84 -5.22
CA ALA A 138 39.06 -2.39 -6.24
C ALA A 138 39.38 -2.93 -7.65
N ILE A 139 40.65 -3.25 -7.93
CA ILE A 139 41.08 -3.77 -9.23
C ILE A 139 40.99 -5.30 -9.33
N VAL A 140 41.19 -6.04 -8.22
CA VAL A 140 41.31 -7.51 -8.25
C VAL A 140 40.10 -8.18 -8.92
N PRO A 141 40.30 -9.04 -9.94
CA PRO A 141 39.21 -9.74 -10.61
C PRO A 141 38.50 -10.69 -9.65
N ARG A 142 37.18 -10.53 -9.45
CA ARG A 142 36.39 -11.41 -8.55
C ARG A 142 36.35 -12.90 -8.94
N LYS A 143 36.84 -13.30 -10.13
CA LYS A 143 37.10 -14.73 -10.41
C LYS A 143 38.16 -15.33 -9.47
N TRP A 144 38.99 -14.50 -8.84
CA TRP A 144 39.92 -14.89 -7.77
C TRP A 144 39.26 -14.96 -6.37
N ALA A 145 37.98 -14.59 -6.22
CA ALA A 145 37.21 -14.74 -4.99
C ALA A 145 36.64 -16.17 -4.78
N ALA A 146 37.19 -17.17 -5.49
CA ALA A 146 37.11 -18.58 -5.07
C ALA A 146 38.11 -18.89 -3.93
N VAL A 147 38.98 -17.93 -3.61
CA VAL A 147 39.85 -17.93 -2.43
C VAL A 147 38.98 -17.55 -1.24
N SER A 148 38.93 -18.42 -0.22
CA SER A 148 38.03 -18.29 0.93
C SER A 148 38.14 -16.91 1.59
N ALA A 149 37.03 -16.38 2.14
CA ALA A 149 37.01 -15.08 2.82
C ALA A 149 38.11 -14.93 3.90
N LYS A 150 38.56 -16.05 4.51
CA LYS A 150 39.68 -16.11 5.45
C LYS A 150 41.03 -15.75 4.81
N GLN A 151 41.26 -16.17 3.56
CA GLN A 151 42.48 -15.86 2.80
C GLN A 151 42.48 -14.43 2.27
N THR A 152 41.32 -13.89 1.89
CA THR A 152 41.19 -12.45 1.57
C THR A 152 41.51 -11.60 2.80
N VAL A 153 40.95 -11.91 3.96
CA VAL A 153 41.28 -11.21 5.24
C VAL A 153 42.77 -11.38 5.61
N GLY A 154 43.34 -12.57 5.38
CA GLY A 154 44.78 -12.80 5.56
C GLY A 154 45.65 -11.91 4.67
N ILE A 155 45.28 -11.74 3.40
CA ILE A 155 45.95 -10.82 2.47
C ILE A 155 45.75 -9.36 2.93
N PHE A 156 44.57 -8.99 3.42
CA PHE A 156 44.28 -7.65 3.96
C PHE A 156 45.11 -7.29 5.20
N ILE A 157 45.50 -8.27 6.02
CA ILE A 157 46.30 -8.03 7.23
C ILE A 157 47.80 -8.11 6.91
N ILE A 158 48.22 -9.04 6.05
CA ILE A 158 49.64 -9.30 5.77
C ILE A 158 50.20 -8.29 4.77
N PHE A 159 49.42 -7.87 3.78
CA PHE A 159 49.90 -6.99 2.69
C PHE A 159 50.23 -5.55 3.14
N PRO A 160 49.45 -4.88 4.01
CA PRO A 160 49.83 -3.58 4.57
C PRO A 160 51.10 -3.68 5.43
N VAL A 161 51.28 -4.78 6.17
CA VAL A 161 52.46 -5.02 7.02
C VAL A 161 53.72 -5.26 6.19
N ILE A 162 53.62 -5.95 5.06
CA ILE A 162 54.73 -6.13 4.11
C ILE A 162 55.10 -4.79 3.45
N ILE A 163 54.11 -3.97 3.07
CA ILE A 163 54.36 -2.62 2.54
C ILE A 163 54.97 -1.72 3.62
N GLN A 164 54.54 -1.83 4.88
CA GLN A 164 55.06 -1.09 6.03
C GLN A 164 56.53 -1.47 6.34
N LEU A 165 56.90 -2.74 6.14
CA LEU A 165 58.30 -3.21 6.22
C LEU A 165 59.15 -2.72 5.05
N LEU A 166 58.58 -2.59 3.85
CA LEU A 166 59.24 -2.07 2.64
C LEU A 166 59.33 -0.54 2.59
N SER A 167 58.51 0.20 3.35
CA SER A 167 58.51 1.67 3.39
C SER A 167 59.56 2.29 4.33
N LEU A 168 60.19 1.48 5.19
CA LEU A 168 61.25 1.92 6.12
C LEU A 168 62.48 2.59 5.47
N PRO A 169 62.91 2.27 4.23
CA PRO A 169 63.99 3.00 3.55
C PRO A 169 63.52 4.20 2.72
N PHE A 170 62.20 4.40 2.51
CA PHE A 170 61.65 5.37 1.54
C PHE A 170 61.20 6.72 2.14
N VAL A 171 61.59 7.02 3.38
CA VAL A 171 61.23 8.27 4.10
C VAL A 171 61.66 9.55 3.34
N LYS A 172 62.67 9.47 2.46
CA LYS A 172 63.14 10.59 1.62
C LYS A 172 62.35 10.81 0.32
N ALA A 173 61.37 9.95 0.01
CA ALA A 173 60.70 9.88 -1.29
C ALA A 173 59.16 9.93 -1.16
N SER A 174 58.64 10.68 -0.18
CA SER A 174 57.20 10.88 0.01
C SER A 174 56.51 11.49 -1.21
N SER A 175 57.19 12.36 -1.95
CA SER A 175 56.69 12.92 -3.23
C SER A 175 56.55 11.85 -4.31
N ILE A 176 57.57 10.99 -4.47
CA ILE A 176 57.57 9.91 -5.46
C ILE A 176 56.48 8.89 -5.14
N LEU A 177 56.30 8.55 -3.86
CA LEU A 177 55.26 7.60 -3.44
C LEU A 177 53.86 8.13 -3.72
N ARG A 178 53.61 9.42 -3.47
CA ARG A 178 52.34 10.08 -3.83
C ARG A 178 52.08 10.01 -5.34
N ASP A 179 53.08 10.31 -6.16
CA ASP A 179 52.94 10.33 -7.62
C ASP A 179 52.69 8.90 -8.16
N VAL A 180 53.30 7.87 -7.54
CA VAL A 180 53.01 6.46 -7.83
C VAL A 180 51.58 6.08 -7.42
N CYS A 181 51.10 6.50 -6.25
CA CYS A 181 49.73 6.25 -5.81
C CYS A 181 48.70 6.95 -6.71
N LEU A 182 48.96 8.19 -7.13
CA LEU A 182 48.11 8.91 -8.09
C LEU A 182 48.09 8.19 -9.45
N GLY A 183 49.24 7.76 -9.96
CA GLY A 183 49.33 6.96 -11.18
C GLY A 183 48.56 5.64 -11.07
N TYR A 184 48.61 4.99 -9.90
CA TYR A 184 47.87 3.76 -9.64
C TYR A 184 46.35 3.98 -9.57
N ILE A 185 45.88 5.08 -8.99
CA ILE A 185 44.46 5.48 -9.02
C ILE A 185 44.02 5.76 -10.45
N VAL A 186 44.80 6.51 -11.24
CA VAL A 186 44.47 6.76 -12.66
C VAL A 186 44.35 5.45 -13.42
N PHE A 187 45.30 4.52 -13.24
CA PHE A 187 45.20 3.18 -13.83
C PHE A 187 43.96 2.42 -13.37
N ALA A 188 43.61 2.49 -12.09
CA ALA A 188 42.41 1.88 -11.53
C ALA A 188 41.12 2.44 -12.16
N THR A 189 41.02 3.76 -12.28
CA THR A 189 39.87 4.43 -12.91
C THR A 189 39.73 4.07 -14.38
N VAL A 190 40.83 3.91 -15.13
CA VAL A 190 40.80 3.43 -16.52
C VAL A 190 40.26 2.00 -16.61
N ILE A 191 40.68 1.11 -15.69
CA ILE A 191 40.13 -0.25 -15.61
C ILE A 191 38.64 -0.22 -15.27
N GLN A 192 38.21 0.62 -14.34
CA GLN A 192 36.80 0.73 -13.98
C GLN A 192 35.95 1.34 -15.11
N ALA A 193 36.48 2.32 -15.86
CA ALA A 193 35.84 2.83 -17.07
C ALA A 193 35.72 1.74 -18.16
N TYR A 194 36.73 0.90 -18.32
CA TYR A 194 36.66 -0.26 -19.21
C TYR A 194 35.60 -1.27 -18.76
N LYS A 195 35.53 -1.60 -17.46
CA LYS A 195 34.47 -2.46 -16.88
C LYS A 195 33.07 -1.87 -17.13
N ALA A 196 32.91 -0.56 -16.95
CA ALA A 196 31.65 0.15 -17.19
C ALA A 196 31.25 0.09 -18.67
N CYS A 197 32.17 0.35 -19.59
CA CYS A 197 31.95 0.26 -21.03
C CYS A 197 31.53 -1.15 -21.46
N LEU A 198 32.20 -2.17 -20.92
CA LEU A 198 31.87 -3.57 -21.18
C LEU A 198 30.49 -3.94 -20.61
N GLY A 199 30.14 -3.42 -19.43
CA GLY A 199 28.80 -3.57 -18.83
C GLY A 199 27.70 -2.93 -19.68
N ILE A 200 27.92 -1.71 -20.18
CA ILE A 200 27.00 -1.01 -21.08
C ILE A 200 26.86 -1.78 -22.40
N LEU A 201 27.96 -2.29 -22.97
CA LEU A 201 27.92 -3.08 -24.19
C LEU A 201 27.12 -4.37 -24.00
N GLN A 202 27.28 -5.07 -22.87
CA GLN A 202 26.46 -6.25 -22.54
C GLN A 202 24.97 -5.89 -22.45
N LEU A 203 24.64 -4.77 -21.80
CA LEU A 203 23.27 -4.30 -21.70
C LEU A 203 22.68 -3.99 -23.09
N LEU A 204 23.43 -3.28 -23.94
CA LEU A 204 23.03 -2.96 -25.31
C LEU A 204 22.86 -4.20 -26.19
N GLN A 205 23.67 -5.25 -25.99
CA GLN A 205 23.55 -6.51 -26.71
C GLN A 205 22.27 -7.29 -26.34
N GLU A 206 21.78 -7.16 -25.12
CA GLU A 206 20.54 -7.82 -24.66
C GLU A 206 19.27 -7.04 -25.00
N VAL A 207 19.37 -5.73 -25.26
CA VAL A 207 18.22 -4.86 -25.58
C VAL A 207 17.36 -5.40 -26.73
N PRO A 208 17.90 -5.86 -27.88
CA PRO A 208 17.07 -6.39 -28.97
C PRO A 208 16.24 -7.62 -28.57
N GLY A 209 16.82 -8.50 -27.74
CA GLY A 209 16.11 -9.66 -27.19
C GLY A 209 14.98 -9.22 -26.25
N LEU A 210 15.28 -8.29 -25.34
CA LEU A 210 14.31 -7.72 -24.42
C LEU A 210 13.16 -7.02 -25.16
N ILE A 211 13.44 -6.26 -26.22
CA ILE A 211 12.41 -5.61 -27.04
C ILE A 211 11.53 -6.66 -27.72
N LYS A 212 12.12 -7.71 -28.30
CA LYS A 212 11.38 -8.79 -28.96
C LYS A 212 10.45 -9.52 -27.99
N ASP A 213 10.94 -9.84 -26.80
CA ASP A 213 10.15 -10.50 -25.75
C ASP A 213 9.06 -9.57 -25.21
N THR A 214 9.39 -8.27 -25.01
CA THR A 214 8.43 -7.24 -24.60
C THR A 214 7.29 -7.11 -25.61
N CYS A 215 7.61 -6.96 -26.91
CA CYS A 215 6.61 -6.88 -27.96
C CYS A 215 5.75 -8.14 -28.04
N ARG A 216 6.34 -9.34 -27.86
CA ARG A 216 5.59 -10.60 -27.84
C ARG A 216 4.58 -10.60 -26.69
N ILE A 217 4.99 -10.20 -25.49
CA ILE A 217 4.11 -10.17 -24.31
C ILE A 217 2.98 -9.16 -24.53
N VAL A 218 3.29 -7.94 -24.97
CA VAL A 218 2.29 -6.89 -25.21
C VAL A 218 1.30 -7.28 -26.30
N ILE A 219 1.73 -7.90 -27.38
CA ILE A 219 0.84 -8.35 -28.46
C ILE A 219 -0.04 -9.53 -28.01
N THR A 220 0.49 -10.44 -27.20
CA THR A 220 -0.21 -11.68 -26.81
C THR A 220 -1.17 -11.46 -25.64
N PHE A 221 -0.77 -10.68 -24.63
CA PHE A 221 -1.49 -10.51 -23.36
C PHE A 221 -1.99 -9.07 -23.15
N GLY A 222 -1.56 -8.11 -23.96
CA GLY A 222 -1.93 -6.70 -23.81
C GLY A 222 -1.07 -5.93 -22.80
N TRP A 223 -1.34 -4.63 -22.69
CA TRP A 223 -0.57 -3.70 -21.86
C TRP A 223 -0.76 -3.89 -20.35
N LEU A 224 -1.96 -4.30 -19.91
CA LEU A 224 -2.25 -4.50 -18.50
C LEU A 224 -1.45 -5.67 -17.91
N ASP A 225 -1.43 -6.81 -18.60
CA ASP A 225 -0.67 -7.99 -18.16
C ASP A 225 0.84 -7.73 -18.19
N PHE A 226 1.32 -6.97 -19.18
CA PHE A 226 2.71 -6.51 -19.20
C PHE A 226 3.05 -5.66 -17.96
N PHE A 227 2.18 -4.71 -17.60
CA PHE A 227 2.35 -3.91 -16.39
C PHE A 227 2.32 -4.76 -15.13
N VAL A 228 1.35 -5.67 -14.99
CA VAL A 228 1.21 -6.58 -13.84
C VAL A 228 2.45 -7.49 -13.72
N TYR A 229 2.97 -7.98 -14.85
CA TYR A 229 4.19 -8.77 -14.90
C TYR A 229 5.38 -8.00 -14.32
N HIS A 230 5.63 -6.79 -14.79
CA HIS A 230 6.73 -5.96 -14.29
C HIS A 230 6.51 -5.51 -12.85
N TRP A 231 5.28 -5.21 -12.46
CA TRP A 231 4.90 -4.86 -11.09
C TRP A 231 5.28 -5.97 -10.10
N ARG A 232 4.98 -7.23 -10.45
CA ARG A 232 5.34 -8.42 -9.65
C ARG A 232 6.83 -8.74 -9.73
N ARG A 233 7.43 -8.73 -10.92
CA ARG A 233 8.86 -9.02 -11.11
C ARG A 233 9.77 -8.10 -10.30
N VAL A 234 9.42 -6.82 -10.23
CA VAL A 234 10.20 -5.79 -9.55
C VAL A 234 9.83 -5.69 -8.06
N ASN A 235 8.71 -6.28 -7.63
CA ASN A 235 8.06 -5.97 -6.36
C ASN A 235 7.83 -4.45 -6.21
N LEU A 236 7.35 -3.81 -7.28
CA LEU A 236 7.30 -2.35 -7.39
C LEU A 236 6.53 -1.72 -6.23
N GLY A 237 5.45 -2.35 -5.76
CA GLY A 237 4.70 -1.86 -4.60
C GLY A 237 5.56 -1.71 -3.34
N GLN A 238 6.41 -2.69 -3.01
CA GLN A 238 7.31 -2.62 -1.85
C GLN A 238 8.40 -1.56 -2.04
N VAL A 239 8.93 -1.41 -3.26
CA VAL A 239 9.92 -0.37 -3.58
C VAL A 239 9.33 1.02 -3.34
N LEU A 240 8.10 1.27 -3.80
CA LEU A 240 7.41 2.55 -3.61
C LEU A 240 7.12 2.83 -2.13
N MET A 241 6.62 1.83 -1.39
CA MET A 241 6.38 1.95 0.05
C MET A 241 7.65 2.32 0.82
N ILE A 242 8.76 1.60 0.59
CA ILE A 242 10.03 1.86 1.29
C ILE A 242 10.59 3.22 0.91
N THR A 243 10.54 3.60 -0.37
CA THR A 243 11.00 4.91 -0.83
C THR A 243 10.24 6.03 -0.13
N TRP A 244 8.91 5.94 -0.07
CA TRP A 244 8.08 6.92 0.61
C TRP A 244 8.34 6.96 2.11
N LEU A 245 8.45 5.79 2.78
CA LEU A 245 8.75 5.73 4.22
C LEU A 245 10.10 6.37 4.55
N MET A 246 11.14 6.08 3.75
CA MET A 246 12.47 6.66 3.92
C MET A 246 12.44 8.18 3.77
N LYS A 247 11.75 8.68 2.74
CA LYS A 247 11.56 10.13 2.52
C LYS A 247 10.80 10.79 3.66
N CYS A 248 9.66 10.22 4.04
CA CYS A 248 8.78 10.74 5.09
C CYS A 248 9.49 10.78 6.44
N LEU A 249 10.20 9.71 6.80
CA LEU A 249 10.98 9.64 8.02
C LEU A 249 12.14 10.65 8.01
N ALA A 250 12.86 10.78 6.90
CA ALA A 250 13.96 11.74 6.78
C ALA A 250 13.46 13.19 6.94
N LEU A 251 12.38 13.56 6.25
CA LEU A 251 11.78 14.89 6.33
C LEU A 251 11.19 15.17 7.71
N PHE A 252 10.52 14.18 8.31
CA PHE A 252 9.98 14.29 9.67
C PHE A 252 11.10 14.55 10.69
N ASN A 253 12.20 13.79 10.64
CA ASN A 253 13.34 14.00 11.54
C ASN A 253 13.98 15.38 11.33
N LEU A 254 14.19 15.80 10.08
CA LEU A 254 14.75 17.12 9.76
C LEU A 254 13.89 18.25 10.34
N LEU A 255 12.58 18.18 10.14
CA LEU A 255 11.63 19.18 10.63
C LEU A 255 11.46 19.12 12.15
N LEU A 256 11.54 17.93 12.75
CA LEU A 256 11.48 17.76 14.21
C LEU A 256 12.70 18.40 14.89
N ILE A 257 13.89 18.24 14.31
CA ILE A 257 15.12 18.91 14.78
C ILE A 257 15.00 20.42 14.64
N GLY A 258 14.40 20.93 13.55
CA GLY A 258 14.28 22.37 13.30
C GLY A 258 13.19 23.07 14.12
N THR A 259 12.05 22.42 14.36
CA THR A 259 10.86 23.06 14.96
C THR A 259 10.57 22.65 16.40
N HIS A 260 11.22 21.59 16.90
CA HIS A 260 11.00 20.99 18.22
C HIS A 260 9.54 20.65 18.58
N SER A 261 8.63 20.64 17.61
CA SER A 261 7.19 20.43 17.83
C SER A 261 6.67 19.32 16.93
N PHE A 262 6.16 18.26 17.55
CA PHE A 262 5.66 17.08 16.84
C PHE A 262 4.55 17.41 15.81
N PRO A 263 3.51 18.21 16.13
CA PRO A 263 2.42 18.47 15.18
C PRO A 263 2.87 19.26 13.95
N ILE A 264 3.79 20.22 14.13
CA ILE A 264 4.33 21.03 13.04
C ILE A 264 5.26 20.19 12.17
N ALA A 265 6.13 19.38 12.79
CA ALA A 265 6.99 18.46 12.06
C ALA A 265 6.19 17.42 11.24
N PHE A 266 5.10 16.89 11.79
CA PHE A 266 4.23 15.93 11.11
C PHE A 266 3.44 16.57 9.95
N SER A 267 2.78 17.70 10.18
CA SER A 267 2.06 18.40 9.11
C SER A 267 3.01 18.89 8.01
N GLY A 268 4.18 19.39 8.38
CA GLY A 268 5.25 19.77 7.45
C GLY A 268 5.75 18.59 6.62
N SER A 269 5.99 17.43 7.23
CA SER A 269 6.45 16.24 6.49
C SER A 269 5.41 15.77 5.48
N LEU A 270 4.12 15.76 5.83
CA LEU A 270 3.05 15.38 4.92
C LEU A 270 3.03 16.27 3.67
N ILE A 271 3.13 17.60 3.81
CA ILE A 271 3.09 18.54 2.69
C ILE A 271 4.14 18.22 1.60
N TYR A 272 5.34 17.82 2.01
CA TYR A 272 6.44 17.47 1.10
C TYR A 272 6.40 16.00 0.64
N CYS A 273 5.65 15.14 1.35
CA CYS A 273 5.46 13.72 1.03
C CYS A 273 4.34 13.43 0.05
N PHE A 274 3.65 14.45 -0.48
CA PHE A 274 2.66 14.30 -1.56
C PHE A 274 3.00 15.17 -2.78
N ASP A 275 4.29 15.49 -2.96
CA ASP A 275 4.71 16.45 -3.99
C ASP A 275 4.74 15.85 -5.41
N SER A 276 5.07 14.56 -5.57
CA SER A 276 5.10 13.87 -6.87
C SER A 276 4.06 12.75 -6.99
N LEU A 277 3.70 12.37 -8.22
CA LEU A 277 2.84 11.19 -8.47
C LEU A 277 3.43 9.90 -7.89
N LEU A 278 4.76 9.78 -7.88
CA LEU A 278 5.46 8.64 -7.26
C LEU A 278 5.25 8.62 -5.75
N ASP A 279 5.27 9.80 -5.11
CA ASP A 279 4.99 9.92 -3.68
C ASP A 279 3.53 9.58 -3.37
N LEU A 280 2.56 10.05 -4.19
CA LEU A 280 1.15 9.68 -4.04
C LEU A 280 0.95 8.17 -4.12
N ALA A 281 1.62 7.50 -5.06
CA ALA A 281 1.55 6.05 -5.23
C ALA A 281 2.20 5.29 -4.05
N GLY A 282 3.33 5.78 -3.52
CA GLY A 282 3.95 5.22 -2.32
C GLY A 282 3.07 5.36 -1.08
N ALA A 283 2.51 6.55 -0.87
CA ALA A 283 1.60 6.84 0.23
C ALA A 283 0.33 5.97 0.17
N SER A 284 -0.26 5.82 -1.02
CA SER A 284 -1.50 5.06 -1.20
C SER A 284 -1.35 3.59 -0.83
N LEU A 285 -0.22 2.97 -1.22
CA LEU A 285 0.10 1.58 -0.88
C LEU A 285 0.33 1.39 0.63
N ILE A 286 0.92 2.39 1.31
CA ILE A 286 1.09 2.36 2.76
C ILE A 286 -0.26 2.47 3.46
N ILE A 287 -1.12 3.38 3.01
CA ILE A 287 -2.46 3.54 3.57
C ILE A 287 -3.27 2.25 3.40
N GLY A 288 -3.25 1.62 2.23
CA GLY A 288 -3.89 0.32 2.02
C GLY A 288 -3.29 -0.80 2.87
N PHE A 289 -1.96 -0.83 3.05
CA PHE A 289 -1.30 -1.80 3.92
C PHE A 289 -1.70 -1.62 5.40
N VAL A 290 -1.69 -0.37 5.90
CA VAL A 290 -2.12 -0.05 7.27
C VAL A 290 -3.60 -0.37 7.46
N ALA A 291 -4.46 -0.01 6.51
CA ALA A 291 -5.88 -0.37 6.54
C ALA A 291 -6.07 -1.89 6.65
N ASN A 292 -5.34 -2.68 5.85
CA ASN A 292 -5.43 -4.12 5.89
C ASN A 292 -4.93 -4.72 7.22
N LEU A 293 -3.87 -4.16 7.82
CA LEU A 293 -3.41 -4.55 9.16
C LEU A 293 -4.47 -4.28 10.23
N ILE A 294 -5.15 -3.13 10.16
CA ILE A 294 -6.22 -2.80 11.11
C ILE A 294 -7.40 -3.76 10.90
N LEU A 295 -7.80 -4.03 9.65
CA LEU A 295 -8.87 -5.00 9.35
C LEU A 295 -8.52 -6.42 9.84
N ASP A 296 -7.27 -6.85 9.72
CA ASP A 296 -6.81 -8.15 10.27
C ASP A 296 -6.90 -8.16 11.79
N PHE A 297 -6.48 -7.07 12.44
CA PHE A 297 -6.62 -6.90 13.89
C PHE A 297 -8.10 -6.95 14.32
N THR A 298 -8.98 -6.23 13.61
CA THR A 298 -10.43 -6.22 13.88
C THR A 298 -11.06 -7.57 13.64
N SER A 299 -10.72 -8.27 12.55
CA SER A 299 -11.17 -9.63 12.29
C SER A 299 -10.75 -10.57 13.41
N THR A 300 -9.49 -10.46 13.86
CA THR A 300 -8.95 -11.28 14.94
C THR A 300 -9.65 -11.00 16.26
N LEU A 301 -9.97 -9.73 16.53
CA LEU A 301 -10.70 -9.31 17.72
C LEU A 301 -12.12 -9.90 17.77
N MET A 302 -12.82 -9.95 16.63
CA MET A 302 -14.20 -10.44 16.51
C MET A 302 -14.30 -11.98 16.42
N LYS A 303 -13.60 -12.58 15.45
CA LYS A 303 -13.71 -14.01 15.11
C LYS A 303 -12.73 -14.89 15.91
N GLY A 304 -11.77 -14.30 16.60
CA GLY A 304 -10.64 -15.00 17.21
C GLY A 304 -9.52 -15.22 16.18
N ASN A 305 -8.68 -16.23 16.37
CA ASN A 305 -7.48 -16.46 15.54
C ASN A 305 -7.78 -17.05 14.14
N ILE A 306 -8.92 -16.68 13.53
CA ILE A 306 -9.32 -17.09 12.19
C ILE A 306 -8.80 -16.02 11.23
N GLU A 307 -7.79 -16.40 10.45
CA GLU A 307 -7.24 -15.53 9.42
C GLU A 307 -8.23 -15.31 8.28
N ARG A 308 -8.26 -14.09 7.74
CA ARG A 308 -8.98 -13.79 6.52
C ARG A 308 -8.32 -14.50 5.33
N PRO A 309 -9.10 -14.98 4.34
CA PRO A 309 -8.58 -15.47 3.08
C PRO A 309 -7.58 -14.47 2.45
N MET A 310 -6.52 -14.99 1.83
CA MET A 310 -5.51 -14.14 1.18
C MET A 310 -6.12 -13.27 0.08
N GLU A 311 -7.08 -13.80 -0.68
CA GLU A 311 -7.74 -13.09 -1.78
C GLU A 311 -8.54 -11.88 -1.27
N GLU A 312 -9.32 -12.05 -0.20
CA GLU A 312 -10.05 -10.94 0.46
C GLU A 312 -9.09 -9.87 1.00
N ARG A 313 -7.99 -10.28 1.66
CA ARG A 313 -6.96 -9.35 2.16
C ARG A 313 -6.36 -8.52 1.03
N GLN A 314 -5.99 -9.18 -0.06
CA GLN A 314 -5.40 -8.52 -1.21
C GLN A 314 -6.40 -7.58 -1.88
N GLN A 315 -7.65 -8.01 -2.07
CA GLN A 315 -8.71 -7.19 -2.65
C GLN A 315 -8.96 -5.92 -1.83
N GLU A 316 -9.11 -6.02 -0.52
CA GLU A 316 -9.31 -4.86 0.36
C GLU A 316 -8.10 -3.92 0.37
N GLN A 317 -6.88 -4.46 0.41
CA GLN A 317 -5.67 -3.65 0.35
C GLN A 317 -5.62 -2.83 -0.95
N TRP A 318 -5.89 -3.47 -2.09
CA TRP A 318 -5.90 -2.79 -3.39
C TRP A 318 -7.03 -1.80 -3.52
N ASN A 319 -8.24 -2.13 -3.03
CA ASN A 319 -9.39 -1.22 -3.05
C ASN A 319 -9.07 0.08 -2.29
N ASN A 320 -8.53 -0.02 -1.07
CA ASN A 320 -8.14 1.13 -0.27
C ASN A 320 -6.97 1.93 -0.89
N SER A 321 -5.96 1.24 -1.43
CA SER A 321 -4.81 1.90 -2.07
C SER A 321 -5.19 2.65 -3.35
N VAL A 322 -5.96 2.01 -4.23
CA VAL A 322 -6.38 2.59 -5.51
C VAL A 322 -7.34 3.75 -5.26
N SER A 323 -8.29 3.59 -4.32
CA SER A 323 -9.23 4.67 -3.96
C SER A 323 -8.49 5.91 -3.43
N PHE A 324 -7.52 5.74 -2.51
CA PHE A 324 -6.72 6.85 -2.02
C PHE A 324 -5.92 7.54 -3.15
N PHE A 325 -5.29 6.74 -4.03
CA PHE A 325 -4.51 7.26 -5.14
C PHE A 325 -5.36 8.06 -6.13
N LEU A 326 -6.49 7.49 -6.57
CA LEU A 326 -7.41 8.14 -7.49
C LEU A 326 -7.98 9.43 -6.89
N LEU A 327 -8.35 9.42 -5.61
CA LEU A 327 -8.85 10.62 -4.92
C LEU A 327 -7.77 11.71 -4.86
N SER A 328 -6.53 11.34 -4.55
CA SER A 328 -5.40 12.29 -4.49
C SER A 328 -5.10 12.92 -5.84
N VAL A 329 -5.20 12.14 -6.93
CA VAL A 329 -5.03 12.62 -8.31
C VAL A 329 -6.21 13.51 -8.72
N GLN A 330 -7.44 13.12 -8.40
CA GLN A 330 -8.65 13.87 -8.73
C GLN A 330 -8.70 15.23 -8.02
N VAL A 331 -8.30 15.29 -6.76
CA VAL A 331 -8.18 16.54 -5.99
C VAL A 331 -6.98 17.38 -6.46
N GLY A 332 -5.99 16.78 -7.10
CA GLY A 332 -4.82 17.47 -7.64
C GLY A 332 -3.83 17.93 -6.56
N ILE A 333 -3.62 17.14 -5.50
CA ILE A 333 -2.76 17.53 -4.35
C ILE A 333 -1.35 17.99 -4.81
N SER A 334 -0.82 17.34 -5.84
CA SER A 334 0.55 17.60 -6.36
C SER A 334 0.67 18.94 -7.11
N SER A 335 -0.41 19.46 -7.71
CA SER A 335 -0.38 20.69 -8.51
C SER A 335 -0.67 21.96 -7.70
N VAL A 336 -1.23 21.82 -6.49
CA VAL A 336 -1.64 22.96 -5.64
C VAL A 336 -0.45 23.51 -4.83
N PRO A 337 -0.35 24.84 -4.63
CA PRO A 337 0.70 25.46 -3.81
C PRO A 337 0.65 25.04 -2.32
N THR A 338 1.81 25.09 -1.67
CA THR A 338 2.07 24.59 -0.30
C THR A 338 1.06 25.02 0.76
N GLN A 339 0.55 26.25 0.69
CA GLN A 339 -0.36 26.82 1.71
C GLN A 339 -1.73 26.13 1.75
N GLN A 340 -2.32 25.81 0.59
CA GLN A 340 -3.63 25.16 0.50
C GLN A 340 -3.51 23.63 0.54
N ARG A 341 -2.31 23.10 0.26
CA ARG A 341 -2.06 21.66 0.15
C ARG A 341 -2.38 20.89 1.42
N LEU A 342 -2.06 21.44 2.61
CA LEU A 342 -2.34 20.77 3.88
C LEU A 342 -3.85 20.55 4.11
N MET A 343 -4.67 21.54 3.73
CA MET A 343 -6.13 21.46 3.85
C MET A 343 -6.70 20.36 2.95
N LEU A 344 -6.25 20.29 1.69
CA LEU A 344 -6.67 19.25 0.74
C LEU A 344 -6.20 17.85 1.15
N ILE A 345 -4.98 17.72 1.67
CA ILE A 345 -4.48 16.45 2.24
C ILE A 345 -5.39 16.04 3.40
N GLY A 346 -5.73 16.97 4.30
CA GLY A 346 -6.66 16.71 5.40
C GLY A 346 -8.03 16.21 4.90
N LEU A 347 -8.62 16.87 3.91
CA LEU A 347 -9.89 16.48 3.30
C LEU A 347 -9.83 15.06 2.71
N VAL A 348 -8.79 14.76 1.93
CA VAL A 348 -8.56 13.44 1.34
C VAL A 348 -8.38 12.38 2.42
N LEU A 349 -7.64 12.67 3.49
CA LEU A 349 -7.49 11.77 4.63
C LEU A 349 -8.83 11.51 5.33
N PHE A 350 -9.67 12.52 5.54
CA PHE A 350 -11.02 12.34 6.09
C PHE A 350 -11.89 11.44 5.22
N VAL A 351 -11.91 11.65 3.89
CA VAL A 351 -12.64 10.78 2.97
C VAL A 351 -12.15 9.34 3.09
N THR A 352 -10.82 9.15 3.12
CA THR A 352 -10.23 7.81 3.16
C THR A 352 -10.48 7.10 4.48
N LEU A 353 -10.54 7.84 5.59
CA LEU A 353 -10.96 7.32 6.88
C LEU A 353 -12.45 6.91 6.87
N SER A 354 -13.32 7.67 6.21
CA SER A 354 -14.74 7.30 6.04
C SER A 354 -14.89 6.01 5.21
N LEU A 355 -14.18 5.88 4.09
CA LEU A 355 -14.16 4.66 3.29
C LEU A 355 -13.63 3.47 4.10
N PHE A 356 -12.59 3.68 4.90
CA PHE A 356 -12.05 2.66 5.78
C PHE A 356 -13.07 2.19 6.84
N LEU A 357 -13.82 3.12 7.45
CA LEU A 357 -14.88 2.78 8.39
C LEU A 357 -16.01 1.99 7.72
N GLN A 358 -16.29 2.26 6.45
CA GLN A 358 -17.22 1.46 5.65
C GLN A 358 -16.71 0.02 5.46
N SER A 359 -15.43 -0.18 5.06
CA SER A 359 -14.83 -1.52 4.98
C SER A 359 -14.86 -2.27 6.33
N MET A 360 -14.65 -1.54 7.44
CA MET A 360 -14.75 -2.10 8.78
C MET A 360 -16.18 -2.54 9.12
N TYR A 361 -17.19 -1.78 8.70
CA TYR A 361 -18.60 -2.15 8.85
C TYR A 361 -18.95 -3.40 8.02
N GLU A 362 -18.54 -3.46 6.75
CA GLU A 362 -18.79 -4.61 5.87
C GLU A 362 -18.18 -5.91 6.42
N LEU A 363 -17.07 -5.81 7.15
CA LEU A 363 -16.49 -6.94 7.88
C LEU A 363 -17.26 -7.27 9.18
N ALA A 364 -17.77 -6.26 9.88
CA ALA A 364 -18.45 -6.40 11.17
C ALA A 364 -19.91 -6.89 11.04
N GLU A 365 -20.64 -6.49 9.99
CA GLU A 365 -22.04 -6.83 9.77
C GLU A 365 -22.29 -8.35 9.78
N PRO A 366 -21.67 -9.17 8.90
CA PRO A 366 -21.92 -10.61 8.89
C PRO A 366 -21.48 -11.29 10.19
N ALA A 367 -20.41 -10.78 10.84
CA ALA A 367 -19.99 -11.27 12.14
C ALA A 367 -21.08 -11.01 13.20
N LEU A 368 -21.59 -9.78 13.30
CA LEU A 368 -22.63 -9.41 14.24
C LEU A 368 -23.92 -10.19 14.01
N MET A 369 -24.33 -10.36 12.75
CA MET A 369 -25.52 -11.14 12.37
C MET A 369 -25.38 -12.61 12.73
N SER A 370 -24.22 -13.22 12.46
CA SER A 370 -23.95 -14.61 12.84
C SER A 370 -23.97 -14.80 14.36
N LEU A 371 -23.35 -13.89 15.12
CA LEU A 371 -23.36 -13.93 16.59
C LEU A 371 -24.78 -13.77 17.14
N GLY A 372 -25.58 -12.88 16.54
CA GLY A 372 -26.99 -12.70 16.92
C GLY A 372 -27.80 -13.98 16.71
N ALA A 373 -27.68 -14.59 15.53
CA ALA A 373 -28.40 -15.81 15.19
C ALA A 373 -28.01 -17.02 16.07
N THR A 374 -26.76 -17.12 16.51
CA THR A 374 -26.26 -18.21 17.37
C THR A 374 -26.34 -17.91 18.87
N TYR A 375 -27.03 -16.86 19.29
CA TYR A 375 -27.08 -16.45 20.69
C TYR A 375 -27.84 -17.47 21.56
N THR A 376 -27.21 -17.94 22.63
CA THR A 376 -27.75 -18.99 23.53
C THR A 376 -28.16 -18.48 24.92
N GLY A 377 -28.27 -17.17 25.12
CA GLY A 377 -28.67 -16.58 26.42
C GLY A 377 -27.52 -16.07 27.30
N VAL A 378 -26.26 -16.36 26.95
CA VAL A 378 -25.09 -15.89 27.71
C VAL A 378 -24.19 -15.00 26.86
N PHE A 379 -23.93 -13.78 27.35
CA PHE A 379 -23.00 -12.86 26.71
C PHE A 379 -21.54 -13.31 26.88
N THR A 380 -20.98 -13.90 25.83
CA THR A 380 -19.56 -14.25 25.76
C THR A 380 -18.69 -13.02 25.47
N SER A 381 -17.39 -13.04 25.83
CA SER A 381 -16.43 -11.98 25.49
C SER A 381 -16.40 -11.62 24.00
N LYS A 382 -16.72 -12.57 23.10
CA LYS A 382 -16.85 -12.34 21.65
C LYS A 382 -17.96 -11.34 21.30
N HIS A 383 -19.10 -11.40 22.00
CA HIS A 383 -20.18 -10.41 21.83
C HIS A 383 -19.73 -9.03 22.27
N LEU A 384 -19.10 -8.93 23.45
CA LEU A 384 -18.61 -7.66 23.97
C LEU A 384 -17.57 -7.01 23.05
N ARG A 385 -16.63 -7.80 22.52
CA ARG A 385 -15.62 -7.33 21.56
C ARG A 385 -16.24 -6.84 20.25
N THR A 386 -17.18 -7.61 19.69
CA THR A 386 -17.87 -7.26 18.43
C THR A 386 -18.75 -6.03 18.59
N LEU A 387 -19.48 -5.92 19.70
CA LEU A 387 -20.26 -4.73 20.04
C LEU A 387 -19.36 -3.51 20.28
N GLY A 388 -18.17 -3.70 20.88
CA GLY A 388 -17.17 -2.65 21.02
C GLY A 388 -16.67 -2.11 19.68
N VAL A 389 -16.43 -2.99 18.69
CA VAL A 389 -16.10 -2.58 17.32
C VAL A 389 -17.27 -1.81 16.69
N CYS A 390 -18.51 -2.29 16.83
CA CYS A 390 -19.69 -1.59 16.29
C CYS A 390 -19.88 -0.20 16.93
N LEU A 391 -19.64 -0.08 18.24
CA LEU A 391 -19.67 1.21 18.94
C LEU A 391 -18.59 2.16 18.42
N LEU A 392 -17.38 1.68 18.15
CA LEU A 392 -16.32 2.48 17.53
C LEU A 392 -16.76 2.99 16.15
N ILE A 393 -17.32 2.12 15.31
CA ILE A 393 -17.80 2.48 13.97
C ILE A 393 -19.02 3.41 14.06
N LEU A 394 -19.78 3.42 15.16
CA LEU A 394 -20.89 4.36 15.34
C LEU A 394 -20.40 5.75 15.78
N VAL A 395 -19.47 5.80 16.75
CA VAL A 395 -19.02 7.06 17.37
C VAL A 395 -18.04 7.82 16.46
N LEU A 396 -17.14 7.11 15.78
CA LEU A 396 -16.05 7.75 15.03
C LEU A 396 -16.55 8.56 13.81
N PRO A 397 -17.45 8.05 12.94
CA PRO A 397 -18.04 8.86 11.87
C PRO A 397 -18.84 10.05 12.39
N GLY A 398 -19.56 9.89 13.51
CA GLY A 398 -20.30 10.99 14.15
C GLY A 398 -19.37 12.11 14.61
N TYR A 399 -18.24 11.74 15.24
CA TYR A 399 -17.19 12.70 15.61
C TYR A 399 -16.57 13.37 14.39
N MET A 400 -16.28 12.62 13.31
CA MET A 400 -15.76 13.18 12.07
C MET A 400 -16.71 14.22 11.46
N ILE A 401 -18.03 13.95 11.43
CA ILE A 401 -19.03 14.92 10.93
C ILE A 401 -18.98 16.22 11.73
N ILE A 402 -18.91 16.15 13.06
CA ILE A 402 -18.84 17.33 13.93
C ILE A 402 -17.58 18.15 13.62
N VAL A 403 -16.41 17.50 13.55
CA VAL A 403 -15.14 18.18 13.24
C VAL A 403 -15.18 18.82 11.85
N LEU A 404 -15.69 18.10 10.85
CA LEU A 404 -15.80 18.57 9.48
C LEU A 404 -16.71 19.81 9.35
N CYS A 405 -17.87 19.79 10.01
CA CYS A 405 -18.78 20.94 10.05
C CYS A 405 -18.20 22.16 10.78
N GLN A 406 -17.24 21.97 11.69
CA GLN A 406 -16.56 23.06 12.39
C GLN A 406 -15.38 23.64 11.58
N MET A 407 -14.69 22.80 10.81
CA MET A 407 -13.47 23.19 10.10
C MET A 407 -13.71 23.68 8.68
N PHE A 408 -14.76 23.20 8.01
CA PHE A 408 -15.01 23.45 6.59
C PHE A 408 -16.36 24.14 6.37
N THR A 409 -16.43 24.96 5.32
CA THR A 409 -17.70 25.49 4.83
C THR A 409 -18.42 24.45 3.99
N PHE A 410 -19.75 24.52 3.93
CA PHE A 410 -20.55 23.57 3.17
C PHE A 410 -20.31 23.73 1.67
N ASP A 411 -19.52 22.80 1.10
CA ASP A 411 -19.28 22.66 -0.33
C ASP A 411 -19.73 21.27 -0.85
N ALA A 412 -19.58 21.06 -2.17
CA ALA A 412 -19.93 19.80 -2.83
C ALA A 412 -19.23 18.58 -2.22
N TRP A 413 -17.94 18.72 -1.88
CA TRP A 413 -17.11 17.64 -1.37
C TRP A 413 -17.44 17.27 0.07
N LEU A 414 -17.62 18.27 0.93
CA LEU A 414 -18.03 18.10 2.32
C LEU A 414 -19.39 17.41 2.39
N PHE A 415 -20.32 17.75 1.50
CA PHE A 415 -21.61 17.07 1.41
C PHE A 415 -21.47 15.58 1.11
N VAL A 416 -20.63 15.21 0.13
CA VAL A 416 -20.34 13.79 -0.17
C VAL A 416 -19.78 13.08 1.06
N ILE A 417 -18.84 13.69 1.78
CA ILE A 417 -18.22 13.08 2.97
C ILE A 417 -19.23 12.90 4.10
N ILE A 418 -20.01 13.94 4.42
CA ILE A 418 -21.04 13.88 5.47
C ILE A 418 -22.06 12.79 5.14
N SER A 419 -22.49 12.74 3.87
CA SER A 419 -23.47 11.75 3.41
C SER A 419 -22.94 10.31 3.54
N SER A 420 -21.67 10.06 3.21
CA SER A 420 -21.05 8.75 3.36
C SER A 420 -20.99 8.32 4.83
N ASN A 421 -20.56 9.20 5.73
CA ASN A 421 -20.50 8.90 7.16
C ASN A 421 -21.90 8.65 7.75
N LEU A 422 -22.91 9.39 7.29
CA LEU A 422 -24.30 9.20 7.71
C LEU A 422 -24.85 7.84 7.28
N VAL A 423 -24.54 7.39 6.06
CA VAL A 423 -24.89 6.04 5.58
C VAL A 423 -24.29 4.97 6.49
N THR A 424 -23.00 5.06 6.81
CA THR A 424 -22.34 4.11 7.71
C THR A 424 -23.01 4.08 9.10
N ILE A 425 -23.36 5.25 9.65
CA ILE A 425 -24.08 5.34 10.94
C ILE A 425 -25.43 4.60 10.88
N VAL A 426 -26.25 4.88 9.87
CA VAL A 426 -27.58 4.27 9.73
C VAL A 426 -27.47 2.76 9.52
N GLN A 427 -26.51 2.31 8.72
CA GLN A 427 -26.25 0.89 8.49
C GLN A 427 -25.85 0.15 9.78
N VAL A 428 -24.90 0.70 10.56
CA VAL A 428 -24.49 0.14 11.85
C VAL A 428 -25.65 0.12 12.84
N MET A 429 -26.43 1.20 12.92
CA MET A 429 -27.62 1.26 13.77
C MET A 429 -28.64 0.17 13.37
N GLY A 430 -28.89 -0.03 12.08
CA GLY A 430 -29.76 -1.09 11.58
C GLY A 430 -29.29 -2.49 12.01
N SER A 431 -27.99 -2.79 11.84
CA SER A 431 -27.41 -4.08 12.25
C SER A 431 -27.45 -4.28 13.77
N LEU A 432 -27.26 -3.23 14.56
CA LEU A 432 -27.38 -3.27 16.03
C LEU A 432 -28.83 -3.51 16.48
N ILE A 433 -29.81 -2.90 15.81
CA ILE A 433 -31.23 -3.17 16.10
C ILE A 433 -31.57 -4.62 15.79
N ILE A 434 -31.12 -5.16 14.66
CA ILE A 434 -31.33 -6.58 14.31
C ILE A 434 -30.67 -7.50 15.34
N TYR A 435 -29.44 -7.21 15.76
CA TYR A 435 -28.79 -7.94 16.84
C TYR A 435 -29.61 -7.90 18.15
N GLY A 436 -30.11 -6.72 18.53
CA GLY A 436 -31.00 -6.55 19.67
C GLY A 436 -32.28 -7.37 19.55
N LEU A 437 -32.87 -7.46 18.36
CA LEU A 437 -34.04 -8.31 18.10
C LEU A 437 -33.72 -9.80 18.27
N PHE A 438 -32.57 -10.29 17.80
CA PHE A 438 -32.16 -11.68 18.04
C PHE A 438 -32.00 -11.99 19.52
N VAL A 439 -31.33 -11.10 20.27
CA VAL A 439 -31.17 -11.24 21.72
C VAL A 439 -32.53 -11.21 22.42
N SER A 440 -33.42 -10.29 22.04
CA SER A 440 -34.76 -10.18 22.62
C SER A 440 -35.62 -11.40 22.31
N ASN A 441 -35.50 -11.98 21.11
CA ASN A 441 -36.26 -13.16 20.70
C ASN A 441 -35.93 -14.39 21.55
N VAL A 442 -34.67 -14.55 21.97
CA VAL A 442 -34.23 -15.66 22.83
C VAL A 442 -34.75 -15.53 24.26
N HIS A 443 -34.95 -14.31 24.76
CA HIS A 443 -35.49 -14.08 26.11
C HIS A 443 -37.02 -13.97 26.14
N SER A 444 -37.68 -13.90 24.99
CA SER A 444 -39.14 -13.84 24.90
C SER A 444 -39.74 -15.21 25.19
N GLU A 445 -40.72 -15.28 26.11
CA GLU A 445 -41.44 -16.52 26.43
C GLU A 445 -42.19 -17.10 25.22
N SER A 446 -42.62 -16.24 24.30
CA SER A 446 -43.12 -16.63 22.98
C SER A 446 -42.15 -16.17 21.91
N GLN A 447 -41.64 -17.11 21.11
CA GLN A 447 -40.78 -16.78 19.97
C GLN A 447 -41.54 -15.89 18.98
N MET A 448 -40.90 -14.81 18.51
CA MET A 448 -41.52 -13.89 17.56
C MET A 448 -41.76 -14.59 16.21
N LYS A 449 -43.03 -14.89 15.90
CA LYS A 449 -43.45 -15.57 14.67
C LYS A 449 -42.99 -14.86 13.37
N ASP A 450 -42.88 -13.52 13.42
CA ASP A 450 -42.55 -12.67 12.27
C ASP A 450 -41.14 -12.02 12.33
N LEU A 451 -40.20 -12.58 13.11
CA LEU A 451 -38.84 -12.03 13.25
C LEU A 451 -38.16 -11.74 11.90
N ASP A 452 -38.27 -12.66 10.93
CA ASP A 452 -37.64 -12.54 9.61
C ASP A 452 -38.21 -11.37 8.78
N ASP A 453 -39.48 -11.00 9.01
CA ASP A 453 -40.10 -9.87 8.34
C ASP A 453 -39.59 -8.56 8.96
N TYR A 454 -39.43 -8.48 10.29
CA TYR A 454 -38.79 -7.33 10.94
C TYR A 454 -37.33 -7.15 10.51
N VAL A 455 -36.54 -8.24 10.48
CA VAL A 455 -35.15 -8.21 10.00
C VAL A 455 -35.09 -7.71 8.56
N TYR A 456 -36.01 -8.17 7.70
CA TYR A 456 -36.12 -7.69 6.34
C TYR A 456 -36.48 -6.21 6.27
N TYR A 457 -37.48 -5.72 7.01
CA TYR A 457 -37.89 -4.31 6.97
C TYR A 457 -36.77 -3.37 7.45
N ILE A 458 -36.02 -3.76 8.48
CA ILE A 458 -34.90 -2.96 8.97
C ILE A 458 -33.77 -2.93 7.92
N ASN A 459 -33.38 -4.08 7.36
CA ASN A 459 -32.33 -4.13 6.35
C ASN A 459 -32.75 -3.39 5.06
N ALA A 460 -33.99 -3.60 4.61
CA ALA A 460 -34.56 -2.89 3.46
C ALA A 460 -34.60 -1.37 3.72
N GLY A 461 -34.96 -0.94 4.93
CA GLY A 461 -34.92 0.46 5.34
C GLY A 461 -33.52 1.07 5.21
N SER A 462 -32.49 0.40 5.74
CA SER A 462 -31.10 0.85 5.62
C SER A 462 -30.63 0.92 4.16
N LYS A 463 -31.00 -0.06 3.32
CA LYS A 463 -30.65 -0.07 1.89
C LYS A 463 -31.40 1.00 1.07
N VAL A 464 -32.67 1.27 1.40
CA VAL A 464 -33.44 2.37 0.80
C VAL A 464 -32.83 3.71 1.20
N PHE A 465 -32.44 3.88 2.48
CA PHE A 465 -31.75 5.09 2.93
C PHE A 465 -30.43 5.31 2.19
N GLU A 466 -29.59 4.28 2.09
CA GLU A 466 -28.35 4.30 1.30
C GLU A 466 -28.60 4.73 -0.16
N PHE A 467 -29.63 4.16 -0.79
CA PHE A 467 -30.02 4.51 -2.15
C PHE A 467 -30.49 5.97 -2.27
N LEU A 468 -31.34 6.44 -1.35
CA LEU A 468 -31.83 7.82 -1.34
C LEU A 468 -30.68 8.82 -1.19
N VAL A 469 -29.74 8.54 -0.28
CA VAL A 469 -28.54 9.37 -0.11
C VAL A 469 -27.71 9.39 -1.41
N ALA A 470 -27.49 8.25 -2.05
CA ALA A 470 -26.76 8.19 -3.31
C ALA A 470 -27.41 9.03 -4.43
N VAL A 471 -28.75 9.02 -4.54
CA VAL A 471 -29.49 9.85 -5.49
C VAL A 471 -29.34 11.34 -5.18
N VAL A 472 -29.45 11.73 -3.92
CA VAL A 472 -29.28 13.14 -3.50
C VAL A 472 -27.87 13.63 -3.78
N VAL A 473 -26.85 12.81 -3.46
CA VAL A 473 -25.44 13.12 -3.76
C VAL A 473 -25.22 13.28 -5.26
N LEU A 474 -25.75 12.36 -6.09
CA LEU A 474 -25.64 12.46 -7.53
C LEU A 474 -26.32 13.73 -8.07
N GLY A 475 -27.51 14.06 -7.57
CA GLY A 475 -28.22 15.28 -7.96
C GLY A 475 -27.46 16.55 -7.61
N TYR A 476 -26.92 16.63 -6.37
CA TYR A 476 -26.16 17.78 -5.92
C TYR A 476 -24.82 17.93 -6.64
N THR A 477 -24.08 16.85 -6.84
CA THR A 477 -22.80 16.85 -7.58
C THR A 477 -22.98 17.19 -9.05
N ALA A 478 -24.05 16.67 -9.69
CA ALA A 478 -24.42 17.06 -11.04
C ALA A 478 -24.75 18.55 -11.11
N TRP A 479 -25.62 19.06 -10.22
CA TRP A 479 -25.95 20.49 -10.15
C TRP A 479 -24.70 21.37 -10.00
N ALA A 480 -23.84 21.05 -9.04
CA ALA A 480 -22.61 21.81 -8.80
C ALA A 480 -21.70 21.85 -10.04
N THR A 481 -21.60 20.73 -10.78
CA THR A 481 -20.80 20.63 -12.01
C THR A 481 -21.43 21.40 -13.17
N LEU A 482 -22.76 21.37 -13.31
CA LEU A 482 -23.48 22.13 -14.34
C LEU A 482 -23.33 23.64 -14.17
N THR A 483 -23.29 24.11 -12.92
CA THR A 483 -23.13 25.53 -12.59
C THR A 483 -21.68 26.02 -12.61
N GLY A 484 -20.71 25.08 -12.60
CA GLY A 484 -19.28 25.36 -12.55
C GLY A 484 -18.58 25.27 -13.91
N GLU A 485 -17.25 25.18 -13.88
CA GLU A 485 -16.44 24.89 -15.06
C GLU A 485 -16.54 23.40 -15.43
N TRP A 486 -16.83 23.12 -16.69
CA TRP A 486 -17.00 21.76 -17.19
C TRP A 486 -15.66 21.04 -17.30
N ASN A 487 -15.53 19.90 -16.61
CA ASN A 487 -14.35 19.03 -16.69
C ASN A 487 -14.74 17.63 -17.19
N TYR A 488 -14.03 17.13 -18.21
CA TYR A 488 -14.21 15.77 -18.75
C TYR A 488 -14.01 14.69 -17.68
N ILE A 489 -13.05 14.87 -16.79
CA ILE A 489 -12.78 13.93 -15.69
C ILE A 489 -13.97 13.92 -14.72
N GLY A 490 -14.53 15.09 -14.41
CA GLY A 490 -15.71 15.22 -13.56
C GLY A 490 -16.93 14.52 -14.15
N ALA A 491 -17.19 14.70 -15.45
CA ALA A 491 -18.29 14.04 -16.15
C ALA A 491 -18.16 12.51 -16.15
N LEU A 492 -16.94 11.98 -16.32
CA LEU A 492 -16.67 10.55 -16.24
C LEU A 492 -16.92 9.99 -14.82
N VAL A 493 -16.47 10.70 -13.79
CA VAL A 493 -16.72 10.31 -12.38
C VAL A 493 -18.20 10.29 -12.06
N ILE A 494 -18.96 11.31 -12.47
CA ILE A 494 -20.42 11.38 -12.28
C ILE A 494 -21.10 10.21 -13.00
N SER A 495 -20.66 9.89 -14.23
CA SER A 495 -21.20 8.76 -15.00
C SER A 495 -20.95 7.42 -14.31
N MET A 496 -19.73 7.21 -13.79
CA MET A 496 -19.41 6.01 -13.00
C MET A 496 -20.23 5.95 -11.72
N HIS A 497 -20.40 7.07 -11.01
CA HIS A 497 -21.24 7.14 -9.81
C HIS A 497 -22.70 6.79 -10.12
N ALA A 498 -23.26 7.34 -11.20
CA ALA A 498 -24.63 7.04 -11.61
C ALA A 498 -24.82 5.55 -11.93
N TYR A 499 -23.86 4.94 -12.62
CA TYR A 499 -23.94 3.51 -12.96
C TYR A 499 -23.79 2.60 -11.74
N PHE A 500 -22.68 2.73 -11.00
CA PHE A 500 -22.37 1.82 -9.90
C PHE A 500 -23.21 2.09 -8.65
N ASN A 501 -23.38 3.36 -8.27
CA ASN A 501 -24.00 3.69 -7.00
C ASN A 501 -25.52 3.82 -7.05
N VAL A 502 -26.09 4.14 -8.22
CA VAL A 502 -27.54 4.31 -8.39
C VAL A 502 -28.13 3.18 -9.22
N TYR A 503 -27.74 3.02 -10.48
CA TYR A 503 -28.37 2.07 -11.40
C TYR A 503 -28.20 0.61 -10.95
N LYS A 504 -26.98 0.16 -10.70
CA LYS A 504 -26.71 -1.23 -10.29
C LYS A 504 -27.38 -1.56 -8.95
N ARG A 505 -27.31 -0.63 -7.99
CA ARG A 505 -27.96 -0.77 -6.67
C ARG A 505 -29.49 -0.79 -6.75
N ALA A 506 -30.09 0.04 -7.61
CA ALA A 506 -31.52 0.00 -7.89
C ALA A 506 -31.94 -1.34 -8.53
N GLN A 507 -31.14 -1.83 -9.48
CA GLN A 507 -31.39 -3.12 -10.13
C GLN A 507 -31.34 -4.29 -9.13
N GLU A 508 -30.34 -4.31 -8.25
CA GLU A 508 -30.22 -5.32 -7.17
C GLU A 508 -31.40 -5.24 -6.20
N GLY A 509 -31.77 -4.03 -5.75
CA GLY A 509 -32.93 -3.82 -4.88
C GLY A 509 -34.24 -4.25 -5.52
N TRP A 510 -34.42 -3.94 -6.81
CA TRP A 510 -35.61 -4.32 -7.57
C TRP A 510 -35.72 -5.84 -7.73
N ASN A 511 -34.61 -6.52 -8.04
CA ASN A 511 -34.58 -7.98 -8.14
C ASN A 511 -34.96 -8.65 -6.81
N ASN A 512 -34.43 -8.16 -5.69
CA ASN A 512 -34.76 -8.68 -4.35
C ASN A 512 -36.24 -8.47 -4.00
N PHE A 513 -36.79 -7.30 -4.33
CA PHE A 513 -38.21 -7.01 -4.14
C PHE A 513 -39.10 -7.92 -5.01
N LEU A 514 -38.76 -8.08 -6.28
CA LEU A 514 -39.47 -8.97 -7.20
C LEU A 514 -39.46 -10.42 -6.71
N LEU A 515 -38.32 -10.91 -6.23
CA LEU A 515 -38.19 -12.27 -5.71
C LEU A 515 -39.12 -12.52 -4.52
N ARG A 516 -39.16 -11.60 -3.53
CA ARG A 516 -40.11 -11.68 -2.41
C ARG A 516 -41.56 -11.55 -2.85
N ARG A 517 -41.88 -10.60 -3.75
CA ARG A 517 -43.24 -10.43 -4.28
C ARG A 517 -43.71 -11.69 -5.00
N ASN A 518 -42.82 -12.32 -5.77
CA ASN A 518 -43.09 -13.57 -6.44
C ASN A 518 -43.34 -14.67 -5.41
N ALA A 519 -42.45 -14.90 -4.44
CA ALA A 519 -42.65 -15.89 -3.38
C ALA A 519 -44.02 -15.77 -2.67
N VAL A 520 -44.46 -14.56 -2.33
CA VAL A 520 -45.78 -14.32 -1.73
C VAL A 520 -46.92 -14.63 -2.71
N LYS A 521 -46.83 -14.20 -3.96
CA LYS A 521 -47.83 -14.54 -5.00
C LYS A 521 -47.93 -16.06 -5.18
N ARG A 522 -46.80 -16.74 -5.26
CA ARG A 522 -46.72 -18.20 -5.42
C ARG A 522 -47.37 -18.91 -4.23
N LEU A 523 -47.03 -18.51 -3.00
CA LEU A 523 -47.64 -19.04 -1.78
C LEU A 523 -49.17 -18.84 -1.75
N ASN A 524 -49.64 -17.66 -2.16
CA ASN A 524 -51.08 -17.35 -2.18
C ASN A 524 -51.84 -18.15 -3.24
N SER A 525 -51.18 -18.58 -4.32
CA SER A 525 -51.79 -19.43 -5.35
C SER A 525 -51.99 -20.90 -4.92
N LEU A 526 -51.30 -21.35 -3.87
CA LEU A 526 -51.43 -22.71 -3.34
C LEU A 526 -52.72 -22.87 -2.54
N GLN A 527 -53.32 -24.06 -2.63
CA GLN A 527 -54.52 -24.41 -1.88
C GLN A 527 -54.21 -24.59 -0.38
N TRP A 528 -55.19 -24.28 0.46
CA TRP A 528 -55.14 -24.63 1.88
C TRP A 528 -55.56 -26.09 2.05
N ALA A 529 -54.91 -26.81 2.96
CA ALA A 529 -55.34 -28.14 3.36
C ALA A 529 -56.67 -28.06 4.11
N THR A 530 -57.58 -29.02 3.88
CA THR A 530 -58.78 -29.16 4.70
C THR A 530 -58.44 -29.77 6.06
N GLU A 531 -59.26 -29.53 7.09
CA GLU A 531 -59.06 -30.12 8.42
C GLU A 531 -59.03 -31.66 8.34
N GLU A 532 -59.93 -32.26 7.54
CA GLU A 532 -59.94 -33.71 7.29
C GLU A 532 -58.63 -34.23 6.69
N GLN A 533 -58.00 -33.49 5.76
CA GLN A 533 -56.71 -33.87 5.18
C GLN A 533 -55.58 -33.82 6.20
N LEU A 534 -55.61 -32.83 7.10
CA LEU A 534 -54.61 -32.68 8.16
C LEU A 534 -54.76 -33.76 9.23
N GLU A 535 -56.00 -34.08 9.62
CA GLU A 535 -56.29 -35.17 10.57
C GLU A 535 -55.90 -36.55 10.01
N GLN A 536 -56.13 -36.80 8.71
CA GLN A 536 -55.72 -38.05 8.06
C GLN A 536 -54.21 -38.17 7.92
N LEU A 537 -53.52 -37.07 7.60
CA LEU A 537 -52.06 -37.05 7.47
C LEU A 537 -51.39 -37.24 8.83
N ASN A 538 -51.90 -36.56 9.87
CA ASN A 538 -51.40 -36.58 11.26
C ASN A 538 -49.87 -36.52 11.38
N ASP A 539 -49.27 -35.55 10.68
CA ASP A 539 -47.82 -35.40 10.57
C ASP A 539 -47.36 -34.00 11.00
N VAL A 540 -46.05 -33.80 11.09
CA VAL A 540 -45.40 -32.54 11.40
C VAL A 540 -44.91 -31.84 10.14
N CYS A 541 -44.78 -30.51 10.19
CA CYS A 541 -44.18 -29.78 9.08
C CYS A 541 -42.68 -30.09 9.04
N CYS A 542 -42.16 -30.67 7.95
CA CYS A 542 -40.75 -31.07 7.86
C CYS A 542 -39.75 -29.89 7.88
N ILE A 543 -40.22 -28.64 7.86
CA ILE A 543 -39.39 -27.44 7.94
C ILE A 543 -39.15 -27.03 9.40
N CYS A 544 -40.21 -26.97 10.23
CA CYS A 544 -40.12 -26.53 11.62
C CYS A 544 -40.28 -27.66 12.65
N TYR A 545 -40.66 -28.88 12.22
CA TYR A 545 -40.93 -30.05 13.05
C TYR A 545 -42.07 -29.87 14.07
N GLU A 546 -42.96 -28.89 13.85
CA GLU A 546 -44.18 -28.69 14.64
C GLU A 546 -45.41 -29.29 13.94
N VAL A 547 -46.47 -29.59 14.72
CA VAL A 547 -47.72 -30.17 14.22
C VAL A 547 -48.35 -29.30 13.13
N LEU A 548 -48.82 -29.93 12.05
CA LEU A 548 -49.51 -29.26 10.95
C LEU A 548 -50.95 -28.89 11.34
N ASP A 549 -51.12 -27.76 12.01
CA ASP A 549 -52.42 -27.17 12.36
C ASP A 549 -53.07 -26.39 11.20
N ARG A 550 -52.24 -25.70 10.38
CA ARG A 550 -52.70 -24.91 9.24
C ARG A 550 -51.68 -24.91 8.11
N ALA A 551 -51.94 -25.71 7.07
CA ALA A 551 -50.97 -25.97 6.00
C ALA A 551 -51.40 -25.50 4.60
N LYS A 552 -50.40 -25.20 3.77
CA LYS A 552 -50.53 -25.10 2.31
C LYS A 552 -50.16 -26.43 1.68
N VAL A 553 -50.93 -26.81 0.66
CA VAL A 553 -50.69 -28.03 -0.13
C VAL A 553 -49.96 -27.64 -1.42
N THR A 554 -48.79 -28.22 -1.62
CA THR A 554 -48.03 -28.08 -2.86
C THR A 554 -48.58 -29.01 -3.94
N LYS A 555 -48.27 -28.76 -5.22
CA LYS A 555 -48.73 -29.60 -6.33
C LYS A 555 -48.24 -31.04 -6.28
N CYS A 556 -47.09 -31.27 -5.67
CA CYS A 556 -46.57 -32.61 -5.39
C CYS A 556 -47.20 -33.25 -4.14
N ASN A 557 -48.33 -32.71 -3.64
CA ASN A 557 -49.09 -33.18 -2.47
C ASN A 557 -48.29 -33.22 -1.15
N HIS A 558 -47.30 -32.34 -1.00
CA HIS A 558 -46.62 -32.14 0.29
C HIS A 558 -47.21 -30.94 1.05
N PHE A 559 -47.29 -31.08 2.37
CA PHE A 559 -47.94 -30.16 3.30
C PHE A 559 -46.92 -29.39 4.13
N PHE A 560 -47.09 -28.07 4.22
CA PHE A 560 -46.21 -27.20 5.00
C PHE A 560 -47.00 -26.05 5.64
N HIS A 561 -46.59 -25.56 6.80
CA HIS A 561 -47.12 -24.30 7.32
C HIS A 561 -46.90 -23.17 6.29
N SER A 562 -47.89 -22.30 6.15
CA SER A 562 -47.82 -21.18 5.21
C SER A 562 -46.58 -20.29 5.44
N LEU A 563 -46.24 -20.03 6.71
CA LEU A 563 -45.06 -19.25 7.10
C LEU A 563 -43.75 -19.97 6.76
N CYS A 564 -43.65 -21.28 7.04
CA CYS A 564 -42.46 -22.08 6.76
C CYS A 564 -42.20 -22.16 5.25
N LEU A 565 -43.23 -22.44 4.46
CA LEU A 565 -43.12 -22.52 3.00
C LEU A 565 -42.79 -21.15 2.38
N ARG A 566 -43.35 -20.06 2.94
CA ARG A 566 -43.01 -18.69 2.52
C ARG A 566 -41.51 -18.41 2.67
N LYS A 567 -40.93 -18.76 3.82
CA LYS A 567 -39.50 -18.57 4.11
C LYS A 567 -38.63 -19.40 3.15
N TRP A 568 -39.02 -20.64 2.88
CA TRP A 568 -38.32 -21.49 1.92
C TRP A 568 -38.33 -20.92 0.50
N LEU A 569 -39.48 -20.43 0.05
CA LEU A 569 -39.66 -19.83 -1.28
C LEU A 569 -38.84 -18.55 -1.51
N TYR A 570 -38.27 -17.95 -0.47
CA TYR A 570 -37.32 -16.84 -0.61
C TYR A 570 -35.92 -17.30 -1.04
N VAL A 571 -35.58 -18.59 -0.86
CA VAL A 571 -34.26 -19.15 -1.15
C VAL A 571 -34.31 -20.11 -2.34
N GLN A 572 -35.31 -21.00 -2.37
CA GLN A 572 -35.50 -21.98 -3.44
C GLN A 572 -36.97 -22.05 -3.85
N ASP A 573 -37.20 -22.20 -5.15
CA ASP A 573 -38.54 -22.35 -5.74
C ASP A 573 -38.99 -23.81 -5.90
N LYS A 574 -38.28 -24.75 -5.26
CA LYS A 574 -38.51 -26.19 -5.33
C LYS A 574 -39.06 -26.74 -4.03
N CYS A 575 -39.83 -27.81 -4.09
CA CYS A 575 -40.39 -28.46 -2.91
C CYS A 575 -39.28 -28.95 -1.95
N PRO A 576 -39.33 -28.64 -0.64
CA PRO A 576 -38.34 -29.10 0.34
C PRO A 576 -38.18 -30.62 0.43
N MET A 577 -39.25 -31.38 0.16
CA MET A 577 -39.24 -32.84 0.30
C MET A 577 -38.79 -33.58 -0.97
N CYS A 578 -39.19 -33.10 -2.15
CA CYS A 578 -38.96 -33.83 -3.42
C CYS A 578 -38.22 -33.04 -4.50
N HIS A 579 -37.87 -31.77 -4.24
CA HIS A 579 -37.23 -30.86 -5.19
C HIS A 579 -37.98 -30.65 -6.52
N ALA A 580 -39.25 -31.05 -6.61
CA ALA A 580 -40.12 -30.74 -7.74
C ALA A 580 -40.54 -29.26 -7.71
N ASP A 581 -40.87 -28.71 -8.87
CA ASP A 581 -41.38 -27.34 -8.96
C ASP A 581 -42.71 -27.21 -8.21
N ILE A 582 -42.81 -26.18 -7.36
CA ILE A 582 -43.99 -25.97 -6.49
C ILE A 582 -45.18 -25.42 -7.31
N LEU A 583 -44.92 -24.86 -8.49
CA LEU A 583 -45.88 -24.27 -9.41
C LEU A 583 -45.94 -25.03 -10.73
N PRO A 584 -47.02 -24.91 -11.54
CA PRO A 584 -46.98 -25.41 -12.90
C PRO A 584 -45.91 -24.63 -13.69
N GLN A 585 -45.27 -25.28 -14.66
CA GLN A 585 -44.63 -24.53 -15.73
C GLN A 585 -45.75 -23.88 -16.54
N ASP A 586 -45.75 -22.55 -16.60
CA ASP A 586 -46.63 -21.77 -17.48
C ASP A 586 -46.30 -22.04 -18.95
#